data_AF-A0A7S3IMC0-F1
#
_entry.id   AF-A0A7S3IMC0-F1
#
_cell.length_a   1.000
_cell.length_b   1.000
_cell.length_c   1.000
_cell.angle_alpha   90.00
_cell.angle_beta   90.00
_cell.angle_gamma   90.00
#
_symmetry.space_group_name_H-M   'P 1'
#
loop_
_entity.id
_entity.type
_entity.pdbx_description
1 polymer ?
#
loop_
_entity_poly.entity_id
_entity_poly.type
_entity_poly.pdbx_seq_one_letter_code
_entity_poly.pdbx_strand_id
1 'polypeptide(L)'
;MKYLLDQQFQDDCDQRLQNDIDMIDTDEQFKESYMDIIERFYTLFESIYQYYIEINEFISRVRENYYIDYTLETILLEKEGKRLLIEAYYNYAVMLLLLDRLIPAIARERILVCYVRYKSAVGSDNTTQVAMMVKGTGATFKNTPNGHNIPAKYPIDYFGRFNVDRML
;
A
#
# COMPACT_ATOMS: atom_id res chain seq x y z
N MET A 1 6.52 -12.14 3.82
CA MET A 1 5.71 -10.98 4.26
C MET A 1 4.82 -11.28 5.46
N LYS A 2 3.96 -12.33 5.47
CA LYS A 2 3.15 -12.66 6.67
C LYS A 2 4.02 -12.86 7.93
N TYR A 3 5.16 -13.53 7.79
CA TYR A 3 6.13 -13.76 8.87
C TYR A 3 7.01 -12.55 9.26
N LEU A 4 7.09 -11.50 8.42
CA LEU A 4 7.95 -10.34 8.68
C LEU A 4 7.28 -9.26 9.54
N LEU A 5 5.97 -9.39 9.72
CA LEU A 5 5.14 -8.54 10.59
C LEU A 5 4.62 -9.34 11.80
N ASP A 6 5.03 -10.60 11.94
CA ASP A 6 4.73 -11.39 13.13
C ASP A 6 5.61 -10.89 14.29
N GLN A 7 4.95 -10.54 15.39
CA GLN A 7 5.57 -9.97 16.59
C GLN A 7 6.70 -10.86 17.14
N GLN A 8 6.51 -12.18 17.09
CA GLN A 8 7.50 -13.17 17.55
C GLN A 8 8.79 -13.19 16.70
N PHE A 9 8.73 -12.78 15.43
CA PHE A 9 9.91 -12.69 14.57
C PHE A 9 10.66 -11.37 14.79
N GLN A 10 9.95 -10.28 15.08
CA GLN A 10 10.59 -9.02 15.49
C GLN A 10 11.35 -9.19 16.80
N ASP A 11 10.76 -9.85 17.79
CA ASP A 11 11.40 -10.09 19.09
C ASP A 11 12.70 -10.92 18.96
N ASP A 12 12.74 -11.94 18.09
CA ASP A 12 13.96 -12.74 17.83
C ASP A 12 15.04 -11.93 17.10
N CYS A 13 14.66 -11.02 16.18
CA CYS A 13 15.61 -10.12 15.54
C CYS A 13 16.21 -9.12 16.54
N ASP A 14 15.37 -8.49 17.37
CA ASP A 14 15.81 -7.49 18.33
C ASP A 14 16.73 -8.11 19.39
N GLN A 15 16.46 -9.36 19.81
CA GLN A 15 17.37 -10.11 20.68
C GLN A 15 18.74 -10.37 20.04
N ARG A 16 18.80 -10.69 18.75
CA ARG A 16 20.08 -10.89 18.05
C ARG A 16 20.86 -9.59 17.91
N LEU A 17 20.17 -8.50 17.60
CA LEU A 17 20.76 -7.16 17.52
C LEU A 17 21.34 -6.69 18.85
N GLN A 18 20.66 -6.96 19.96
CA GLN A 18 21.14 -6.57 21.30
C GLN A 18 22.40 -7.32 21.76
N ASN A 19 22.76 -8.43 21.12
CA ASN A 19 23.91 -9.25 21.49
C ASN A 19 25.22 -8.84 20.81
N ASP A 20 25.19 -7.90 19.86
CA ASP A 20 26.36 -7.48 19.09
C ASP A 20 26.43 -5.95 18.99
N ILE A 21 27.50 -5.37 19.58
CA ILE A 21 27.71 -3.92 19.65
C ILE A 21 27.87 -3.32 18.25
N ASP A 22 28.55 -4.01 17.34
CA ASP A 22 28.77 -3.51 15.97
C ASP A 22 27.45 -3.43 15.18
N MET A 23 26.51 -4.35 15.47
CA MET A 23 25.18 -4.34 14.85
C MET A 23 24.29 -3.21 15.39
N ILE A 24 24.41 -2.88 16.68
CA ILE A 24 23.69 -1.75 17.29
C ILE A 24 24.15 -0.43 16.67
N ASP A 25 25.46 -0.20 16.62
CA ASP A 25 26.03 1.05 16.07
C ASP A 25 25.66 1.23 14.59
N THR A 26 25.68 0.14 13.81
CA THR A 26 25.29 0.17 12.39
C THR A 26 23.80 0.49 12.21
N ASP A 27 22.95 -0.06 13.08
CA ASP A 27 21.50 0.17 13.03
C ASP A 27 21.13 1.61 13.41
N GLU A 28 21.80 2.17 14.41
CA GLU A 28 21.62 3.58 14.81
C GLU A 28 22.07 4.53 13.70
N GLN A 29 23.25 4.31 13.10
CA GLN A 29 23.72 5.09 11.95
C GLN A 29 22.77 5.01 10.74
N PHE A 30 22.22 3.82 10.48
CA PHE A 30 21.24 3.63 9.40
C PHE A 30 19.97 4.43 9.67
N LYS A 31 19.44 4.35 10.90
CA LYS A 31 18.25 5.08 11.31
C LYS A 31 18.47 6.59 11.16
N GLU A 32 19.54 7.14 11.72
CA GLU A 32 19.84 8.57 11.60
C GLU A 32 19.98 9.04 10.15
N SER A 33 20.56 8.20 9.29
CA SER A 33 20.83 8.56 7.89
C SER A 33 19.59 8.47 6.98
N TYR A 34 18.71 7.49 7.19
CA TYR A 34 17.68 7.11 6.22
C TYR A 34 16.24 7.18 6.74
N MET A 35 16.02 7.53 8.01
CA MET A 35 14.66 7.54 8.55
C MET A 35 13.72 8.49 7.78
N ASP A 36 14.18 9.69 7.46
CA ASP A 36 13.37 10.70 6.76
C ASP A 36 12.87 10.20 5.40
N ILE A 37 13.72 9.50 4.63
CA ILE A 37 13.32 8.96 3.33
C ILE A 37 12.38 7.77 3.49
N ILE A 38 12.60 6.93 4.49
CA ILE A 38 11.72 5.79 4.82
C ILE A 38 10.32 6.29 5.18
N GLU A 39 10.22 7.32 6.03
CA GLU A 39 8.94 7.94 6.42
C GLU A 39 8.21 8.50 5.21
N ARG A 40 8.89 9.24 4.33
CA ARG A 40 8.28 9.79 3.11
C ARG A 40 7.70 8.70 2.20
N PHE A 41 8.40 7.59 2.03
CA PHE A 41 7.87 6.46 1.25
C PHE A 41 6.71 5.76 1.95
N TYR A 42 6.78 5.59 3.26
CA TYR A 42 5.68 5.01 4.01
C TYR A 42 4.42 5.90 3.94
N THR A 43 4.55 7.21 4.14
CA THR A 43 3.44 8.17 3.99
C THR A 43 2.81 8.09 2.60
N LEU A 44 3.62 7.90 1.55
CA LEU A 44 3.08 7.66 0.20
C LEU A 44 2.23 6.39 0.16
N PHE A 45 2.72 5.27 0.70
CA PHE A 45 1.98 4.01 0.70
C PHE A 45 0.69 4.11 1.51
N GLU A 46 0.75 4.74 2.68
CA GLU A 46 -0.41 4.99 3.53
C GLU A 46 -1.43 5.90 2.84
N SER A 47 -0.99 6.97 2.18
CA SER A 47 -1.88 7.90 1.47
C SER A 47 -2.63 7.21 0.31
N ILE A 48 -1.98 6.30 -0.41
CA ILE A 48 -2.64 5.51 -1.47
C ILE A 48 -3.72 4.60 -0.86
N TYR A 49 -3.43 3.96 0.27
CA TYR A 49 -4.41 3.12 0.96
C TYR A 49 -5.57 3.93 1.55
N GLN A 50 -5.28 5.11 2.10
CA GLN A 50 -6.26 6.04 2.63
C GLN A 50 -7.22 6.53 1.53
N TYR A 51 -6.69 6.84 0.33
CA TYR A 51 -7.51 7.17 -0.84
C TYR A 51 -8.52 6.07 -1.18
N TYR A 52 -8.09 4.81 -1.12
CA TYR A 52 -8.98 3.67 -1.30
C TYR A 52 -10.05 3.58 -0.21
N ILE A 53 -9.70 3.80 1.06
CA ILE A 53 -10.67 3.80 2.17
C ILE A 53 -11.73 4.87 1.94
N GLU A 54 -11.32 6.09 1.61
CA GLU A 54 -12.23 7.23 1.43
C GLU A 54 -13.22 7.02 0.27
N ILE A 55 -12.76 6.42 -0.84
CA ILE A 55 -13.66 6.06 -1.94
C ILE A 55 -14.72 5.04 -1.47
N ASN A 56 -14.30 3.97 -0.77
CA ASN A 56 -15.26 2.95 -0.33
C ASN A 56 -16.21 3.48 0.73
N GLU A 57 -15.72 4.31 1.65
CA GLU A 57 -16.55 4.95 2.65
C GLU A 57 -17.59 5.87 2.01
N PHE A 58 -17.19 6.68 1.01
CA PHE A 58 -18.12 7.48 0.23
C PHE A 58 -19.22 6.61 -0.40
N ILE A 59 -18.86 5.52 -1.08
CA ILE A 59 -19.83 4.60 -1.71
C ILE A 59 -20.75 3.96 -0.66
N SER A 60 -20.22 3.54 0.49
CA SER A 60 -21.03 2.97 1.58
C SER A 60 -22.05 3.99 2.09
N ARG A 61 -21.61 5.23 2.34
CA ARG A 61 -22.50 6.33 2.78
C ARG A 61 -23.61 6.63 1.77
N VAL A 62 -23.29 6.64 0.46
CA VAL A 62 -24.33 6.80 -0.57
C VAL A 62 -25.36 5.66 -0.52
N ARG A 63 -24.92 4.41 -0.33
CA ARG A 63 -25.82 3.24 -0.27
C ARG A 63 -26.67 3.18 0.99
N GLU A 64 -26.12 3.63 2.10
CA GLU A 64 -26.82 3.73 3.39
C GLU A 64 -27.82 4.91 3.40
N ASN A 65 -28.01 5.60 2.28
CA ASN A 65 -28.85 6.79 2.13
C ASN A 65 -28.45 7.91 3.11
N TYR A 66 -27.16 8.01 3.42
CA TYR A 66 -26.61 9.10 4.25
C TYR A 66 -26.89 10.47 3.61
N TYR A 67 -26.87 10.52 2.28
CA TYR A 67 -27.22 11.69 1.49
C TYR A 67 -28.67 11.57 1.04
N ILE A 68 -29.59 12.23 1.74
CA ILE A 68 -31.05 12.09 1.57
C ILE A 68 -31.50 12.24 0.10
N ASP A 69 -30.88 13.16 -0.65
CA ASP A 69 -31.25 13.48 -2.03
C ASP A 69 -30.43 12.71 -3.09
N TYR A 70 -29.44 11.92 -2.69
CA TYR A 70 -28.49 11.27 -3.60
C TYR A 70 -28.44 9.76 -3.39
N THR A 71 -28.78 9.02 -4.44
CA THR A 71 -28.56 7.58 -4.54
C THR A 71 -27.47 7.31 -5.57
N LEU A 72 -26.94 6.09 -5.59
CA LEU A 72 -25.98 5.71 -6.61
C LEU A 72 -26.58 5.84 -8.03
N GLU A 73 -27.86 5.53 -8.18
CA GLU A 73 -28.58 5.69 -9.45
C GLU A 73 -28.64 7.16 -9.89
N THR A 74 -28.99 8.09 -8.98
CA THR A 74 -29.07 9.51 -9.34
C THR A 74 -27.70 10.09 -9.68
N ILE A 75 -26.65 9.67 -8.98
CA ILE A 75 -25.26 10.06 -9.28
C ILE A 75 -24.83 9.54 -10.66
N LEU A 76 -25.21 8.32 -11.04
CA LEU A 76 -24.84 7.72 -12.33
C LEU A 76 -25.67 8.26 -13.51
N LEU A 77 -26.86 8.80 -13.25
CA LEU A 77 -27.67 9.52 -14.25
C LEU A 77 -27.11 10.92 -14.53
N GLU A 78 -26.46 11.53 -13.55
CA GLU A 78 -25.81 12.83 -13.67
C GLU A 78 -24.45 12.69 -14.36
N LYS A 79 -24.19 13.54 -15.37
CA LYS A 79 -23.03 13.38 -16.23
C LYS A 79 -21.72 13.58 -15.46
N GLU A 80 -21.66 14.57 -14.58
CA GLU A 80 -20.45 14.85 -13.81
C GLU A 80 -20.28 13.82 -12.68
N GLY A 81 -21.35 13.41 -12.01
CA GLY A 81 -21.34 12.36 -10.99
C GLY A 81 -20.77 11.04 -11.51
N LYS A 82 -21.28 10.56 -12.66
CA LYS A 82 -20.72 9.37 -13.33
C LYS A 82 -19.24 9.55 -13.68
N ARG A 83 -18.87 10.70 -14.21
CA ARG A 83 -17.48 10.99 -14.63
C ARG A 83 -16.52 10.99 -13.44
N LEU A 84 -16.84 11.73 -12.38
CA LEU A 84 -16.01 11.85 -11.18
C LEU A 84 -15.82 10.49 -10.49
N LEU A 85 -16.88 9.69 -10.42
CA LEU A 85 -16.81 8.37 -9.82
C LEU A 85 -15.85 7.45 -10.60
N ILE A 86 -15.94 7.45 -11.93
CA ILE A 86 -15.00 6.68 -12.79
C ILE A 86 -13.57 7.22 -12.66
N GLU A 87 -13.39 8.54 -12.66
CA GLU A 87 -12.08 9.18 -12.51
C GLU A 87 -11.42 8.85 -11.16
N ALA A 88 -12.20 8.71 -10.09
CA ALA A 88 -11.67 8.32 -8.78
C ALA A 88 -11.06 6.90 -8.81
N TYR A 89 -11.76 5.92 -9.37
CA TYR A 89 -11.22 4.55 -9.52
C TYR A 89 -10.05 4.49 -10.50
N TYR A 90 -10.11 5.25 -11.58
CA TYR A 90 -9.02 5.36 -12.53
C TYR A 90 -7.75 5.89 -11.85
N ASN A 91 -7.87 6.95 -11.06
CA ASN A 91 -6.75 7.53 -10.32
C ASN A 91 -6.14 6.53 -9.34
N TYR A 92 -6.97 5.78 -8.58
CA TYR A 92 -6.48 4.73 -7.70
C TYR A 92 -5.69 3.66 -8.47
N ALA A 93 -6.22 3.18 -9.60
CA ALA A 93 -5.55 2.19 -10.43
C ALA A 93 -4.19 2.71 -10.95
N VAL A 94 -4.13 3.97 -11.39
CA VAL A 94 -2.89 4.61 -11.84
C VAL A 94 -1.88 4.70 -10.70
N MET A 95 -2.30 5.08 -9.49
CA MET A 95 -1.40 5.12 -8.32
C MET A 95 -0.78 3.75 -8.04
N LEU A 96 -1.58 2.67 -8.08
CA LEU A 96 -1.07 1.30 -7.91
C LEU A 96 -0.09 0.90 -9.01
N LEU A 97 -0.43 1.16 -10.28
CA LEU A 97 0.46 0.83 -11.41
C LEU A 97 1.79 1.59 -11.33
N LEU A 98 1.75 2.88 -10.96
CA LEU A 98 2.96 3.69 -10.76
C LEU A 98 3.78 3.17 -9.59
N LEU A 99 3.14 2.80 -8.48
CA LEU A 99 3.79 2.21 -7.32
C LEU A 99 4.56 0.92 -7.69
N ASP A 100 3.99 0.06 -8.54
CA ASP A 100 4.60 -1.19 -8.99
C ASP A 100 5.68 -1.00 -10.07
N ARG A 101 5.55 0.04 -10.88
CA ARG A 101 6.52 0.38 -11.93
C ARG A 101 7.75 1.10 -11.39
N LEU A 102 7.55 2.06 -10.48
CA LEU A 102 8.61 2.98 -10.02
C LEU A 102 9.37 2.43 -8.81
N ILE A 103 8.70 1.66 -7.96
CA ILE A 103 9.30 1.16 -6.71
C ILE A 103 9.32 -0.38 -6.76
N PRO A 104 10.50 -1.00 -6.92
CA PRO A 104 10.62 -2.45 -6.96
C PRO A 104 10.02 -3.09 -5.72
N ALA A 105 9.37 -4.24 -5.89
CA ALA A 105 8.74 -4.97 -4.79
C ALA A 105 9.67 -5.10 -3.58
N ILE A 106 10.90 -5.58 -3.77
CA ILE A 106 11.89 -5.76 -2.70
C ILE A 106 12.20 -4.47 -1.93
N ALA A 107 12.21 -3.31 -2.61
CA ALA A 107 12.42 -2.03 -1.96
C ALA A 107 11.21 -1.65 -1.10
N ARG A 108 9.98 -1.84 -1.61
CA ARG A 108 8.75 -1.60 -0.84
C ARG A 108 8.68 -2.45 0.42
N GLU A 109 8.99 -3.74 0.33
CA GLU A 109 8.96 -4.64 1.50
C GLU A 109 9.99 -4.22 2.56
N ARG A 110 11.20 -3.84 2.14
CA ARG A 110 12.26 -3.39 3.06
C ARG A 110 11.92 -2.07 3.72
N ILE A 111 11.42 -1.09 2.97
CA ILE A 111 10.95 0.20 3.51
C ILE A 111 9.89 -0.04 4.58
N LEU A 112 8.91 -0.90 4.30
CA LEU A 112 7.86 -1.23 5.24
C LEU A 112 8.42 -1.86 6.53
N VAL A 113 9.31 -2.84 6.41
CA VAL A 113 9.94 -3.49 7.58
C VAL A 113 10.73 -2.48 8.41
N CYS A 114 11.53 -1.61 7.79
CA CYS A 114 12.27 -0.57 8.49
C CYS A 114 11.33 0.41 9.21
N TYR A 115 10.27 0.86 8.54
CA TYR A 115 9.29 1.77 9.14
C TYR A 115 8.63 1.14 10.37
N VAL A 116 8.16 -0.12 10.23
CA VAL A 116 7.51 -0.84 11.33
C VAL A 116 8.45 -1.02 12.51
N ARG A 117 9.72 -1.35 12.25
CA ARG A 117 10.74 -1.54 13.29
C ARG A 117 11.08 -0.26 14.05
N TYR A 118 11.15 0.89 13.37
CA TYR A 118 11.61 2.14 14.01
C TYR A 118 10.48 3.05 14.51
N LYS A 119 9.27 2.98 13.93
CA LYS A 119 8.19 3.97 14.18
C LYS A 119 6.85 3.37 14.57
N SER A 120 6.50 2.14 14.18
CA SER A 120 5.14 1.65 14.41
C SER A 120 4.98 1.23 15.86
N ALA A 121 4.08 1.90 16.58
CA ALA A 121 3.65 1.48 17.89
C ALA A 121 2.65 0.33 17.74
N VAL A 122 2.77 -0.69 18.59
CA VAL A 122 1.95 -1.90 18.56
C VAL A 122 0.46 -1.55 18.60
N GLY A 123 -0.27 -1.78 17.50
CA GLY A 123 -1.71 -2.06 17.55
C GLY A 123 -2.71 -1.13 16.84
N SER A 124 -2.32 -0.07 16.12
CA SER A 124 -3.32 0.83 15.48
C SER A 124 -3.10 1.21 14.02
N ASP A 125 -2.00 0.82 13.39
CA ASP A 125 -1.67 1.33 12.06
C ASP A 125 -2.29 0.49 10.93
N ASN A 126 -2.68 1.17 9.86
CA ASN A 126 -3.05 0.58 8.56
C ASN A 126 -1.92 -0.26 7.94
N THR A 127 -0.75 -0.35 8.58
CA THR A 127 0.46 -1.10 8.22
C THR A 127 0.17 -2.47 7.61
N THR A 128 -0.70 -3.28 8.21
CA THR A 128 -1.01 -4.62 7.70
C THR A 128 -1.67 -4.57 6.33
N GLN A 129 -2.54 -3.59 6.11
CA GLN A 129 -3.24 -3.41 4.83
C GLN A 129 -2.33 -2.77 3.80
N VAL A 130 -1.53 -1.79 4.22
CA VAL A 130 -0.45 -1.24 3.42
C VAL A 130 0.51 -2.35 2.98
N ALA A 131 0.85 -3.30 3.86
CA ALA A 131 1.68 -4.46 3.52
C ALA A 131 1.06 -5.32 2.41
N MET A 132 -0.23 -5.63 2.53
CA MET A 132 -0.95 -6.38 1.50
C MET A 132 -0.96 -5.63 0.16
N MET A 133 -1.10 -4.31 0.20
CA MET A 133 -1.06 -3.45 -0.99
C MET A 133 0.30 -3.48 -1.67
N VAL A 134 1.39 -3.27 -0.92
CA VAL A 134 2.74 -3.15 -1.49
C VAL A 134 3.41 -4.50 -1.81
N LYS A 135 2.79 -5.61 -1.43
CA LYS A 135 3.31 -6.96 -1.68
C LYS A 135 3.74 -7.17 -3.14
N GLY A 136 4.81 -7.91 -3.39
CA GLY A 136 5.26 -8.17 -4.76
C GLY A 136 4.16 -8.76 -5.66
N THR A 137 3.97 -8.21 -6.86
CA THR A 137 3.05 -8.72 -7.90
C THR A 137 3.71 -9.78 -8.78
N GLY A 138 5.04 -9.89 -8.72
CA GLY A 138 5.83 -10.69 -9.66
C GLY A 138 6.13 -9.96 -10.98
N ALA A 139 5.56 -8.78 -11.21
CA ALA A 139 5.85 -7.96 -12.36
C ALA A 139 7.26 -7.35 -12.25
N THR A 140 8.03 -7.42 -13.34
CA THR A 140 9.37 -6.82 -13.42
C THR A 140 9.48 -5.96 -14.67
N PHE A 141 9.68 -4.65 -14.47
CA PHE A 141 9.70 -3.63 -15.52
C PHE A 141 11.13 -3.19 -15.92
N LYS A 142 12.08 -4.13 -15.94
CA LYS A 142 13.49 -3.80 -16.27
C LYS A 142 13.66 -3.50 -17.76
N ASN A 143 14.46 -2.49 -18.08
CA ASN A 143 15.03 -2.26 -19.41
C ASN A 143 16.26 -3.16 -19.64
N THR A 144 16.11 -4.47 -19.42
CA THR A 144 17.17 -5.46 -19.65
C THR A 144 16.86 -6.30 -20.90
N PRO A 145 17.87 -6.89 -21.56
CA PRO A 145 17.68 -7.69 -22.78
C PRO A 145 16.72 -8.89 -22.60
N ASN A 146 16.53 -9.37 -21.37
CA ASN A 146 15.57 -10.44 -21.04
C ASN A 146 14.09 -9.98 -20.99
N GLY A 147 13.80 -8.73 -21.34
CA GLY A 147 12.44 -8.19 -21.48
C GLY A 147 11.72 -7.92 -20.16
N HIS A 148 10.49 -7.41 -20.28
CA HIS A 148 9.56 -7.28 -19.17
C HIS A 148 8.97 -8.65 -18.82
N ASN A 149 8.97 -9.02 -17.54
CA ASN A 149 8.26 -10.20 -17.08
C ASN A 149 6.95 -9.75 -16.44
N ILE A 150 5.84 -9.94 -17.14
CA ILE A 150 4.50 -9.58 -16.67
C ILE A 150 3.74 -10.89 -16.44
N PRO A 151 3.32 -11.17 -15.18
CA PRO A 151 2.50 -12.34 -14.87
C PRO A 151 1.19 -12.34 -15.67
N ALA A 152 0.71 -13.52 -16.06
CA ALA A 152 -0.46 -13.68 -16.91
C ALA A 152 -1.76 -13.02 -16.39
N LYS A 153 -1.87 -12.83 -15.06
CA LYS A 153 -3.04 -12.21 -14.41
C LYS A 153 -2.83 -10.77 -13.98
N TYR A 154 -1.71 -10.15 -14.35
CA TYR A 154 -1.46 -8.74 -14.10
C TYR A 154 -2.22 -7.87 -15.13
N PRO A 155 -2.85 -6.75 -14.74
CA PRO A 155 -2.93 -6.17 -13.39
C PRO A 155 -4.16 -6.62 -12.58
N ILE A 156 -4.98 -7.54 -13.10
CA ILE A 156 -6.26 -7.96 -12.48
C ILE A 156 -6.05 -8.51 -11.06
N ASP A 157 -5.07 -9.40 -10.86
CA ASP A 157 -4.76 -9.95 -9.53
C ASP A 157 -4.20 -8.89 -8.58
N TYR A 158 -3.56 -7.85 -9.11
CA TYR A 158 -3.04 -6.75 -8.30
C TYR A 158 -4.18 -5.87 -7.81
N PHE A 159 -5.11 -5.49 -8.70
CA PHE A 159 -6.31 -4.75 -8.34
C PHE A 159 -7.23 -5.58 -7.44
N GLY A 160 -7.30 -6.90 -7.62
CA GLY A 160 -8.12 -7.81 -6.82
C GLY A 160 -7.67 -7.99 -5.36
N ARG A 161 -6.54 -7.39 -4.94
CA ARG A 161 -6.10 -7.43 -3.54
C ARG A 161 -7.02 -6.66 -2.60
N PHE A 162 -7.68 -5.64 -3.13
CA PHE A 162 -8.71 -4.89 -2.45
C PHE A 162 -9.96 -4.95 -3.29
N ASN A 163 -11.07 -5.35 -2.68
CA ASN A 163 -12.33 -5.43 -3.38
C ASN A 163 -12.80 -4.02 -3.69
N VAL A 164 -12.62 -3.59 -4.93
CA VAL A 164 -13.43 -2.52 -5.49
C VAL A 164 -14.84 -3.08 -5.69
N ASP A 165 -15.83 -2.34 -5.22
CA ASP A 165 -17.21 -2.76 -5.33
C ASP A 165 -17.59 -3.01 -6.79
N ARG A 166 -17.97 -4.26 -7.11
CA ARG A 166 -18.27 -4.69 -8.48
C ARG A 166 -19.67 -4.27 -8.96
N MET A 167 -20.45 -3.63 -8.09
CA MET A 167 -21.85 -3.25 -8.36
C MET A 167 -22.00 -1.78 -8.81
N LEU A 168 -20.92 -1.18 -9.35
CA LEU A 168 -21.02 0.07 -10.12
C LEU A 168 -21.54 -0.17 -11.53
#